data_AF-A0A8H7ABQ2-F1
#
_entry.id   AF-A0A8H7ABQ2-F1
#
_cell.length_a   1.000
_cell.length_b   1.000
_cell.length_c   1.000
_cell.angle_alpha   90.00
_cell.angle_beta   90.00
_cell.angle_gamma   90.00
#
_symmetry.space_group_name_H-M   'P 1'
#
loop_
_entity.id
_entity.type
_entity.pdbx_description
1 polymer ?
#
loop_
_entity_poly.entity_id
_entity_poly.type
_entity_poly.pdbx_seq_one_letter_code
_entity_poly.pdbx_strand_id
1 'polypeptide(L)'
;MIARIYGSLPGARISTKIIKRQIASGRWYTGYGNRPEQGNDWFSELKLPKDVRAHSFACIGLFETGDTDLQPETLHGLMALSTGDSIYLAAPLLCDPCETIRPWEVKRVFGSVGRPGLSLLFSPPAPMVCPQCLDAWHLITHDDYDGRAADSFANTSLHLSLTDYRVPFTNAHEGVRDIETFFQEAVVSVYDGREWVGDVDILKSLEQSTHKIHKLVGECPHLPEDVCLDASFRRPAFANSSKKSAEDTKIHATTLSTVDNWHELLDRPKNAVVARADNNWLARLAIVALAVHQGCRVFVVSKPSCDVCFSNPYFIKEWTEGEDDVVVY
;
A
#
# COMPACT_ATOMS: atom_id res chain seq x y z
N MET A 1 -24.79 -0.64 1.17
CA MET A 1 -23.38 -1.01 0.90
C MET A 1 -22.93 -0.41 -0.41
N ILE A 2 -23.67 -0.66 -1.48
CA ILE A 2 -23.50 -0.06 -2.81
C ILE A 2 -23.29 1.46 -2.71
N ALA A 3 -24.15 2.19 -1.99
CA ALA A 3 -24.00 3.64 -1.80
C ALA A 3 -22.67 4.07 -1.14
N ARG A 4 -22.10 3.24 -0.25
CA ARG A 4 -20.78 3.52 0.38
C ARG A 4 -19.64 3.23 -0.60
N ILE A 5 -19.74 2.14 -1.36
CA ILE A 5 -18.76 1.77 -2.40
C ILE A 5 -18.76 2.82 -3.50
N TYR A 6 -19.92 3.10 -4.12
CA TYR A 6 -20.04 4.09 -5.17
C TYR A 6 -19.85 5.53 -4.67
N GLY A 7 -20.08 5.79 -3.38
CA GLY A 7 -19.76 7.06 -2.75
C GLY A 7 -18.26 7.40 -2.78
N SER A 8 -17.37 6.39 -2.83
CA SER A 8 -15.92 6.59 -2.99
C SER A 8 -15.44 6.53 -4.44
N LEU A 9 -16.36 6.39 -5.42
CA LEU A 9 -16.04 6.20 -6.84
C LEU A 9 -16.67 7.33 -7.69
N PRO A 10 -16.11 8.55 -7.65
CA PRO A 10 -16.67 9.67 -8.41
C PRO A 10 -16.71 9.37 -9.91
N GLY A 11 -17.89 9.58 -10.50
CA GLY A 11 -18.15 9.36 -11.93
C GLY A 11 -18.26 7.89 -12.36
N ALA A 12 -18.26 6.94 -11.42
CA ALA A 12 -18.57 5.54 -11.71
C ALA A 12 -20.02 5.39 -12.20
N ARG A 13 -20.28 4.36 -13.01
CA ARG A 13 -21.56 4.16 -13.68
C ARG A 13 -22.22 2.88 -13.19
N ILE A 14 -23.52 2.80 -13.37
CA ILE A 14 -24.28 1.58 -13.07
C ILE A 14 -25.02 1.19 -14.34
N SER A 15 -24.80 -0.04 -14.79
CA SER A 15 -25.48 -0.65 -15.93
C SER A 15 -26.97 -0.78 -15.62
N THR A 16 -27.81 -0.29 -16.52
CA THR A 16 -29.28 -0.38 -16.40
C THR A 16 -29.78 -1.82 -16.47
N LYS A 17 -28.96 -2.76 -16.97
CA LYS A 17 -29.26 -4.20 -16.95
C LYS A 17 -29.51 -4.71 -15.52
N ILE A 18 -28.90 -4.09 -14.50
CA ILE A 18 -29.03 -4.53 -13.09
C ILE A 18 -30.47 -4.47 -12.57
N ILE A 19 -31.32 -3.60 -13.15
CA ILE A 19 -32.73 -3.44 -12.76
C ILE A 19 -33.53 -4.74 -12.97
N LYS A 20 -33.08 -5.60 -13.89
CA LYS A 20 -33.72 -6.89 -14.17
C LYS A 20 -33.34 -7.98 -13.14
N ARG A 21 -32.46 -7.69 -12.19
CA ARG A 21 -31.92 -8.66 -11.23
C ARG A 21 -32.32 -8.31 -9.79
N GLN A 22 -32.47 -9.33 -8.96
CA GLN A 22 -32.57 -9.12 -7.51
C GLN A 22 -31.18 -8.79 -6.97
N ILE A 23 -30.98 -7.56 -6.47
CA ILE A 23 -29.68 -7.09 -5.98
C ILE A 23 -29.10 -8.01 -4.88
N ALA A 24 -29.97 -8.51 -4.00
CA ALA A 24 -29.60 -9.41 -2.91
C ALA A 24 -29.16 -10.81 -3.37
N SER A 25 -29.38 -11.19 -4.64
CA SER A 25 -28.94 -12.47 -5.18
C SER A 25 -27.52 -12.43 -5.74
N GLY A 26 -26.84 -11.28 -5.73
CA GLY A 26 -25.47 -11.16 -6.22
C GLY A 26 -24.47 -11.84 -5.30
N ARG A 27 -23.46 -12.48 -5.88
CA ARG A 27 -22.41 -13.20 -5.12
C ARG A 27 -21.56 -12.27 -4.28
N TRP A 28 -21.44 -11.00 -4.67
CA TRP A 28 -20.80 -9.97 -3.85
C TRP A 28 -21.46 -9.77 -2.47
N TYR A 29 -22.73 -10.19 -2.30
CA TYR A 29 -23.46 -10.06 -1.04
C TYR A 29 -23.37 -11.31 -0.15
N THR A 30 -22.90 -12.44 -0.68
CA THR A 30 -22.76 -13.67 0.12
C THR A 30 -21.63 -13.50 1.14
N GLY A 31 -21.87 -13.83 2.41
CA GLY A 31 -20.87 -13.70 3.48
C GLY A 31 -21.10 -12.52 4.44
N TYR A 32 -21.97 -11.59 4.07
CA TYR A 32 -22.50 -10.56 4.97
C TYR A 32 -23.55 -11.18 5.90
N GLY A 33 -23.35 -11.07 7.21
CA GLY A 33 -24.23 -11.68 8.22
C GLY A 33 -25.66 -11.12 8.22
N ASN A 34 -26.58 -11.83 8.89
CA ASN A 34 -27.97 -11.36 9.07
C ASN A 34 -28.01 -10.00 9.77
N ARG A 35 -29.05 -9.22 9.44
CA ARG A 35 -29.36 -7.91 10.01
C ARG A 35 -29.36 -7.97 11.55
N PRO A 36 -28.61 -7.10 12.25
CA PRO A 36 -28.82 -6.88 13.68
C PRO A 36 -30.21 -6.28 13.92
N GLU A 37 -30.95 -6.82 14.90
CA GLU A 37 -32.35 -6.45 15.15
C GLU A 37 -32.52 -5.02 15.69
N GLN A 38 -31.45 -4.40 16.19
CA GLN A 38 -31.49 -3.09 16.84
C GLN A 38 -30.21 -2.29 16.57
N GLY A 39 -30.25 -1.40 15.57
CA GLY A 39 -29.15 -0.50 15.24
C GLY A 39 -29.52 0.48 14.13
N ASN A 40 -29.21 1.77 14.32
CA ASN A 40 -29.49 2.82 13.33
C ASN A 40 -28.43 2.90 12.22
N ASP A 41 -27.25 2.29 12.43
CA ASP A 41 -26.18 2.21 11.43
C ASP A 41 -25.98 0.76 10.99
N TRP A 42 -26.78 0.36 10.01
CA TRP A 42 -26.85 -1.00 9.46
C TRP A 42 -25.50 -1.58 9.00
N PHE A 43 -24.43 -0.78 8.80
CA PHE A 43 -23.15 -1.25 8.26
C PHE A 43 -22.03 -1.41 9.29
N SER A 44 -22.01 -0.61 10.36
CA SER A 44 -21.00 -0.75 11.41
C SER A 44 -21.21 -2.04 12.23
N GLU A 45 -22.43 -2.57 12.21
CA GLU A 45 -22.83 -3.79 12.91
C GLU A 45 -22.83 -5.05 12.02
N LEU A 46 -22.62 -4.91 10.70
CA LEU A 46 -22.59 -6.05 9.81
C LEU A 46 -21.25 -6.78 9.96
N LYS A 47 -21.30 -8.09 10.23
CA LYS A 47 -20.10 -8.92 10.24
C LYS A 47 -19.45 -8.88 8.85
N LEU A 48 -18.33 -8.18 8.75
CA LEU A 48 -17.58 -8.04 7.51
C LEU A 48 -16.93 -9.40 7.16
N PRO A 49 -16.98 -9.81 5.88
CA PRO A 49 -16.27 -11.00 5.43
C PRO A 49 -14.75 -10.82 5.54
N LYS A 50 -13.99 -11.93 5.50
CA LYS A 50 -12.52 -11.87 5.64
C LYS A 50 -11.85 -11.02 4.55
N ASP A 51 -12.34 -11.10 3.31
CA ASP A 51 -11.82 -10.33 2.17
C ASP A 51 -12.86 -9.32 1.67
N VAL A 52 -13.04 -8.22 2.41
CA VAL A 52 -14.07 -7.20 2.10
C VAL A 52 -13.77 -6.48 0.77
N ARG A 53 -12.51 -6.41 0.36
CA ARG A 53 -12.13 -5.75 -0.90
C ARG A 53 -12.56 -6.56 -2.10
N ALA A 54 -12.36 -7.88 -2.07
CA ALA A 54 -12.87 -8.77 -3.10
C ALA A 54 -14.38 -8.64 -3.30
N HIS A 55 -15.15 -8.49 -2.22
CA HIS A 55 -16.60 -8.25 -2.30
C HIS A 55 -16.91 -6.89 -2.95
N SER A 56 -16.07 -5.88 -2.71
CA SER A 56 -16.21 -4.57 -3.33
C SER A 56 -15.94 -4.64 -4.84
N PHE A 57 -14.90 -5.36 -5.26
CA PHE A 57 -14.62 -5.62 -6.68
C PHE A 57 -15.72 -6.44 -7.36
N ALA A 58 -16.23 -7.49 -6.72
CA ALA A 58 -17.35 -8.27 -7.24
C ALA A 58 -18.61 -7.41 -7.41
N CYS A 59 -18.88 -6.52 -6.44
CA CYS A 59 -19.97 -5.55 -6.52
C CYS A 59 -19.78 -4.61 -7.71
N ILE A 60 -18.59 -3.99 -7.85
CA ILE A 60 -18.30 -3.09 -8.97
C ILE A 60 -18.41 -3.83 -10.30
N GLY A 61 -17.84 -5.02 -10.44
CA GLY A 61 -17.93 -5.84 -11.65
C GLY A 61 -19.38 -6.09 -12.06
N LEU A 62 -20.24 -6.47 -11.12
CA LEU A 62 -21.66 -6.70 -11.39
C LEU A 62 -22.40 -5.42 -11.75
N PHE A 63 -22.16 -4.31 -11.05
CA PHE A 63 -22.90 -3.07 -11.28
C PHE A 63 -22.43 -2.31 -12.54
N GLU A 64 -21.16 -2.40 -12.90
CA GLU A 64 -20.62 -1.80 -14.13
C GLU A 64 -21.04 -2.57 -15.39
N THR A 65 -21.05 -3.90 -15.34
CA THR A 65 -21.41 -4.74 -16.50
C THR A 65 -22.93 -5.03 -16.56
N GLY A 66 -23.53 -5.31 -15.40
CA GLY A 66 -24.93 -5.65 -15.21
C GLY A 66 -25.25 -7.16 -15.24
N ASP A 67 -24.30 -7.97 -15.72
CA ASP A 67 -24.43 -9.42 -15.94
C ASP A 67 -23.29 -10.22 -15.30
N THR A 68 -22.09 -9.64 -15.19
CA THR A 68 -20.92 -10.35 -14.66
C THR A 68 -20.95 -10.48 -13.13
N ASP A 69 -21.32 -11.66 -12.64
CA ASP A 69 -21.44 -11.98 -11.21
C ASP A 69 -20.22 -12.75 -10.70
N LEU A 70 -19.16 -12.02 -10.34
CA LEU A 70 -17.89 -12.57 -9.86
C LEU A 70 -18.04 -13.17 -8.46
N GLN A 71 -17.33 -14.28 -8.20
CA GLN A 71 -17.21 -14.85 -6.86
C GLN A 71 -16.13 -14.10 -6.08
N PRO A 72 -16.41 -13.51 -4.90
CA PRO A 72 -15.39 -12.81 -4.12
C PRO A 72 -14.17 -13.68 -3.78
N GLU A 73 -14.38 -14.98 -3.54
CA GLU A 73 -13.31 -15.92 -3.17
C GLU A 73 -12.24 -16.06 -4.26
N THR A 74 -12.59 -15.80 -5.52
CA THR A 74 -11.66 -15.89 -6.65
C THR A 74 -10.94 -14.57 -6.96
N LEU A 75 -11.26 -13.49 -6.22
CA LEU A 75 -10.69 -12.15 -6.41
C LEU A 75 -9.66 -11.79 -5.33
N HIS A 76 -9.22 -12.77 -4.52
CA HIS A 76 -8.17 -12.55 -3.54
C HIS A 76 -6.88 -12.08 -4.22
N GLY A 77 -6.30 -10.98 -3.75
CA GLY A 77 -5.10 -10.38 -4.35
C GLY A 77 -5.34 -9.62 -5.66
N LEU A 78 -6.61 -9.39 -6.05
CA LEU A 78 -6.93 -8.54 -7.19
C LEU A 78 -6.44 -7.09 -6.94
N MET A 79 -5.59 -6.60 -7.83
CA MET A 79 -5.08 -5.22 -7.78
C MET A 79 -6.08 -4.23 -8.34
N ALA A 80 -6.64 -4.56 -9.50
CA ALA A 80 -7.51 -3.66 -10.22
C ALA A 80 -8.52 -4.39 -11.10
N LEU A 81 -9.58 -3.68 -11.45
CA LEU A 81 -10.62 -4.09 -12.39
C LEU A 81 -10.75 -2.99 -13.44
N SER A 82 -10.56 -3.32 -14.71
CA SER A 82 -10.75 -2.39 -15.82
C SER A 82 -12.00 -2.75 -16.63
N THR A 83 -12.87 -1.77 -16.82
CA THR A 83 -14.09 -1.89 -17.62
C THR A 83 -14.43 -0.54 -18.24
N GLY A 84 -14.80 -0.55 -19.53
CA GLY A 84 -15.12 0.67 -20.26
C GLY A 84 -13.98 1.69 -20.26
N ASP A 85 -14.25 2.87 -19.71
CA ASP A 85 -13.31 4.01 -19.57
C ASP A 85 -12.76 4.16 -18.14
N SER A 86 -12.87 3.10 -17.33
CA SER A 86 -12.57 3.14 -15.91
C SER A 86 -11.63 2.02 -15.49
N ILE A 87 -10.68 2.36 -14.60
CA ILE A 87 -9.86 1.41 -13.85
C ILE A 87 -10.19 1.61 -12.37
N TYR A 88 -10.69 0.55 -11.75
CA TYR A 88 -10.99 0.47 -10.32
C TYR A 88 -9.80 -0.19 -9.64
N LEU A 89 -9.10 0.52 -8.76
CA LEU A 89 -7.85 0.10 -8.12
C LEU A 89 -8.07 -0.09 -6.63
N ALA A 90 -7.42 -1.09 -6.06
CA ALA A 90 -7.30 -1.21 -4.61
C ALA A 90 -6.67 0.08 -4.07
N ALA A 91 -7.34 0.76 -3.13
CA ALA A 91 -6.89 2.05 -2.63
C ALA A 91 -5.43 2.07 -2.11
N PRO A 92 -4.89 1.01 -1.48
CA PRO A 92 -3.48 0.95 -1.06
C PRO A 92 -2.46 1.13 -2.19
N LEU A 93 -2.83 0.96 -3.46
CA LEU A 93 -1.95 1.20 -4.61
C LEU A 93 -1.73 2.70 -4.89
N LEU A 94 -2.57 3.57 -4.33
CA LEU A 94 -2.63 5.01 -4.63
C LEU A 94 -2.63 5.86 -3.35
N CYS A 95 -1.96 5.40 -2.31
CA CYS A 95 -1.93 6.03 -0.99
C CYS A 95 -0.56 5.88 -0.37
N ASP A 96 -0.25 6.82 0.51
CA ASP A 96 0.91 6.71 1.36
C ASP A 96 0.79 5.52 2.34
N PRO A 97 1.86 4.75 2.61
CA PRO A 97 1.83 3.66 3.58
C PRO A 97 1.46 4.09 5.01
N CYS A 98 1.67 5.35 5.40
CA CYS A 98 1.20 5.88 6.68
C CYS A 98 -0.31 6.11 6.73
N GLU A 99 -0.98 6.31 5.58
CA GLU A 99 -2.41 6.55 5.57
C GLU A 99 -3.19 5.33 6.06
N THR A 100 -4.28 5.58 6.81
CA THR A 100 -5.18 4.53 7.24
C THR A 100 -6.31 4.40 6.23
N ILE A 101 -6.22 3.36 5.42
CA ILE A 101 -7.16 3.07 4.34
C ILE A 101 -8.16 2.03 4.83
N ARG A 102 -9.43 2.16 4.43
CA ARG A 102 -10.43 1.16 4.81
C ARG A 102 -10.20 -0.14 4.02
N PRO A 103 -10.39 -1.33 4.62
CA PRO A 103 -10.12 -2.60 3.95
C PRO A 103 -10.87 -2.81 2.62
N TRP A 104 -12.05 -2.21 2.46
CA TRP A 104 -12.91 -2.32 1.28
C TRP A 104 -12.72 -1.18 0.27
N GLU A 105 -11.78 -0.27 0.52
CA GLU A 105 -11.67 0.96 -0.26
C GLU A 105 -11.09 0.68 -1.64
N VAL A 106 -11.82 1.14 -2.64
CA VAL A 106 -11.44 1.08 -4.05
C VAL A 106 -11.51 2.51 -4.57
N LYS A 107 -10.52 2.88 -5.37
CA LYS A 107 -10.45 4.19 -6.05
C LYS A 107 -10.67 3.99 -7.53
N ARG A 108 -11.34 4.95 -8.18
CA ARG A 108 -11.53 4.97 -9.63
C ARG A 108 -10.53 5.93 -10.28
N VAL A 109 -9.87 5.47 -11.33
CA VAL A 109 -9.07 6.29 -12.25
C VAL A 109 -9.69 6.20 -13.64
N PHE A 110 -9.66 7.31 -14.37
CA PHE A 110 -10.12 7.35 -15.75
C PHE A 110 -9.07 6.74 -16.68
N GLY A 111 -9.50 5.83 -17.55
CA GLY A 111 -8.63 5.12 -18.47
C GLY A 111 -9.09 3.69 -18.69
N SER A 112 -8.49 3.01 -19.68
CA SER A 112 -8.74 1.59 -19.91
C SER A 112 -7.43 0.89 -20.23
N VAL A 113 -7.41 -0.42 -20.02
CA VAL A 113 -6.29 -1.29 -20.43
C VAL A 113 -6.29 -1.59 -21.94
N GLY A 114 -7.16 -0.93 -22.73
CA GLY A 114 -7.24 -1.11 -24.18
C GLY A 114 -7.78 -2.48 -24.62
N ARG A 115 -8.48 -3.20 -23.73
CA ARG A 115 -9.00 -4.55 -23.99
C ARG A 115 -10.52 -4.57 -23.83
N PRO A 116 -11.25 -5.29 -24.69
CA PRO A 116 -12.69 -5.42 -24.55
C PRO A 116 -13.05 -6.29 -23.34
N GLY A 117 -14.25 -6.06 -22.82
CA GLY A 117 -14.79 -6.74 -21.64
C GLY A 117 -14.17 -6.24 -20.32
N LEU A 118 -14.35 -7.06 -19.29
CA LEU A 118 -13.83 -6.88 -17.95
C LEU A 118 -12.43 -7.50 -17.85
N SER A 119 -11.43 -6.69 -17.51
CA SER A 119 -10.07 -7.17 -17.27
C SER A 119 -9.76 -7.12 -15.77
N LEU A 120 -9.48 -8.28 -15.18
CA LEU A 120 -9.10 -8.45 -13.78
C LEU A 120 -7.57 -8.47 -13.69
N LEU A 121 -6.98 -7.45 -13.08
CA LEU A 121 -5.53 -7.24 -13.02
C LEU A 121 -4.95 -7.85 -11.74
N PHE A 122 -4.04 -8.81 -11.89
CA PHE A 122 -3.36 -9.48 -10.78
C PHE A 122 -1.84 -9.29 -10.88
N SER A 123 -1.17 -9.19 -9.73
CA SER A 123 0.28 -9.14 -9.64
C SER A 123 0.89 -10.45 -10.14
N PRO A 124 2.09 -10.43 -10.77
CA PRO A 124 2.82 -11.65 -11.05
C PRO A 124 3.19 -12.37 -9.73
N PRO A 125 3.27 -13.72 -9.73
CA PRO A 125 3.56 -14.48 -8.50
C PRO A 125 4.97 -14.26 -7.94
N ALA A 126 5.93 -13.91 -8.81
CA ALA A 126 7.33 -13.67 -8.48
C ALA A 126 7.81 -12.39 -9.17
N PRO A 127 7.61 -11.20 -8.55
CA PRO A 127 8.14 -9.95 -9.08
C PRO A 127 9.68 -9.99 -9.09
N MET A 128 10.29 -9.44 -10.13
CA MET A 128 11.75 -9.42 -10.30
C MET A 128 12.32 -8.14 -9.72
N VAL A 129 13.42 -8.21 -8.97
CA VAL A 129 14.16 -7.02 -8.53
C VAL A 129 15.45 -6.94 -9.34
N CYS A 130 15.91 -5.73 -9.64
CA CYS A 130 17.15 -5.52 -10.39
C CYS A 130 18.29 -6.30 -9.75
N PRO A 131 18.89 -7.28 -10.45
CA PRO A 131 20.11 -7.91 -9.99
C PRO A 131 21.19 -6.84 -9.94
N GLN A 132 21.92 -6.74 -8.83
CA GLN A 132 23.08 -5.86 -8.75
C GLN A 132 24.04 -6.23 -9.89
N CYS A 133 24.18 -5.33 -10.86
CA CYS A 133 25.03 -5.57 -12.02
C CYS A 133 26.48 -5.42 -11.55
N LEU A 134 27.23 -6.54 -11.46
CA LEU A 134 28.65 -6.53 -11.08
C LEU A 134 29.53 -5.70 -12.02
N ASP A 135 29.05 -5.42 -13.23
CA ASP A 135 29.76 -4.66 -14.26
C ASP A 135 29.47 -3.14 -14.20
N ALA A 136 28.49 -2.71 -13.39
CA ALA A 136 28.16 -1.31 -13.17
C ALA A 136 28.64 -0.87 -11.79
N TRP A 137 29.61 0.05 -11.77
CA TRP A 137 30.12 0.61 -10.52
C TRP A 137 29.15 1.66 -9.98
N HIS A 138 28.10 1.22 -9.31
CA HIS A 138 27.21 2.10 -8.57
C HIS A 138 27.91 2.55 -7.28
N LEU A 139 27.85 3.85 -6.98
CA LEU A 139 28.40 4.38 -5.75
C LEU A 139 27.49 3.98 -4.58
N ILE A 140 27.99 3.08 -3.74
CA ILE A 140 27.34 2.62 -2.50
C ILE A 140 28.24 3.08 -1.36
N THR A 141 27.81 4.11 -0.63
CA THR A 141 28.64 4.73 0.42
C THR A 141 28.17 4.33 1.81
N HIS A 142 26.84 4.26 2.01
CA HIS A 142 26.22 4.05 3.32
C HIS A 142 26.67 5.06 4.37
N ASP A 143 26.56 6.34 4.03
CA ASP A 143 26.93 7.44 4.92
C ASP A 143 26.16 7.36 6.25
N ASP A 144 26.79 7.81 7.33
CA ASP A 144 26.14 7.91 8.64
C ASP A 144 24.93 8.86 8.57
N TYR A 145 23.88 8.53 9.31
CA TYR A 145 22.68 9.38 9.37
C TYR A 145 22.99 10.76 9.94
N ASP A 146 22.78 11.78 9.09
CA ASP A 146 23.09 13.18 9.35
C ASP A 146 21.98 13.93 10.10
N GLY A 147 20.85 13.27 10.39
CA GLY A 147 19.73 13.87 11.10
C GLY A 147 18.87 14.82 10.25
N ARG A 148 19.11 14.90 8.94
CA ARG A 148 18.40 15.83 8.05
C ARG A 148 17.30 15.12 7.28
N ALA A 149 16.16 15.81 7.15
CA ALA A 149 15.11 15.42 6.23
C ALA A 149 15.53 15.75 4.78
N ALA A 150 15.41 14.78 3.88
CA ALA A 150 15.65 14.96 2.45
C ALA A 150 14.72 14.05 1.63
N ASP A 151 14.53 14.38 0.35
CA ASP A 151 13.96 13.48 -0.65
C ASP A 151 15.05 13.08 -1.63
N SER A 152 15.73 11.98 -1.33
CA SER A 152 16.77 11.41 -2.18
C SER A 152 16.17 10.55 -3.31
N PHE A 153 14.85 10.32 -3.28
CA PHE A 153 14.09 9.47 -4.20
C PHE A 153 13.15 10.26 -5.11
N ALA A 154 13.43 11.55 -5.34
CA ALA A 154 12.57 12.48 -6.08
C ALA A 154 12.21 12.04 -7.51
N ASN A 155 13.07 11.25 -8.15
CA ASN A 155 12.84 10.72 -9.51
C ASN A 155 12.05 9.40 -9.53
N THR A 156 11.55 8.94 -8.38
CA THR A 156 10.80 7.69 -8.29
C THR A 156 9.49 7.76 -9.05
N SER A 157 9.24 6.73 -9.86
CA SER A 157 7.96 6.52 -10.52
C SER A 157 7.52 5.06 -10.44
N LEU A 158 6.20 4.84 -10.43
CA LEU A 158 5.58 3.51 -10.51
C LEU A 158 4.87 3.36 -11.85
N HIS A 159 5.23 2.32 -12.60
CA HIS A 159 4.71 2.06 -13.92
C HIS A 159 3.92 0.76 -13.92
N LEU A 160 2.66 0.82 -14.35
CA LEU A 160 1.82 -0.36 -14.57
C LEU A 160 2.01 -0.84 -16.01
N SER A 161 2.43 -2.11 -16.17
CA SER A 161 2.56 -2.78 -17.47
C SER A 161 1.73 -4.05 -17.49
N LEU A 162 1.20 -4.42 -18.65
CA LEU A 162 0.47 -5.67 -18.83
C LEU A 162 1.39 -6.69 -19.48
N THR A 163 1.39 -7.92 -18.98
CA THR A 163 2.09 -9.02 -19.66
C THR A 163 1.19 -9.63 -20.73
N ASP A 164 1.76 -10.52 -21.54
CA ASP A 164 0.98 -11.28 -22.51
C ASP A 164 0.14 -12.40 -21.86
N TYR A 165 0.30 -12.63 -20.54
CA TYR A 165 -0.46 -13.64 -19.83
C TYR A 165 -1.89 -13.17 -19.55
N ARG A 166 -2.79 -13.60 -20.44
CA ARG A 166 -4.22 -13.32 -20.37
C ARG A 166 -5.02 -14.58 -20.64
N VAL A 167 -5.94 -14.92 -19.75
CA VAL A 167 -6.81 -16.09 -19.90
C VAL A 167 -8.26 -15.74 -19.60
N PRO A 168 -9.22 -16.38 -20.29
CA PRO A 168 -10.63 -16.33 -19.91
C PRO A 168 -10.83 -16.58 -18.42
N PHE A 169 -11.54 -15.67 -17.75
CA PHE A 169 -11.97 -15.88 -16.37
C PHE A 169 -13.36 -16.50 -16.40
N THR A 170 -13.42 -17.83 -16.36
CA THR A 170 -14.69 -18.57 -16.36
C THR A 170 -14.74 -19.57 -15.23
N ASN A 171 -15.88 -19.61 -14.54
CA ASN A 171 -16.18 -20.61 -13.51
C ASN A 171 -17.07 -21.75 -14.07
N ALA A 172 -17.51 -21.66 -15.33
CA ALA A 172 -18.38 -22.65 -15.98
C ALA A 172 -18.01 -22.82 -17.46
N HIS A 173 -17.65 -24.04 -17.85
CA HIS A 173 -17.34 -24.41 -19.23
C HIS A 173 -18.61 -24.82 -20.00
N GLU A 174 -19.66 -24.02 -19.92
CA GLU A 174 -20.96 -24.31 -20.56
C GLU A 174 -21.15 -23.54 -21.86
N GLY A 175 -20.39 -23.84 -22.91
CA GLY A 175 -20.70 -23.41 -24.30
C GLY A 175 -20.88 -21.90 -24.56
N VAL A 176 -20.60 -21.02 -23.59
CA VAL A 176 -20.75 -19.58 -23.70
C VAL A 176 -19.68 -19.05 -24.66
N ARG A 177 -20.12 -18.50 -25.79
CA ARG A 177 -19.24 -17.98 -26.85
C ARG A 177 -18.73 -16.57 -26.55
N ASP A 178 -19.43 -15.83 -25.69
CA ASP A 178 -19.06 -14.46 -25.30
C ASP A 178 -18.44 -14.47 -23.90
N ILE A 179 -17.12 -14.71 -23.85
CA ILE A 179 -16.35 -14.52 -22.61
C ILE A 179 -16.07 -13.03 -22.48
N GLU A 180 -16.77 -12.39 -21.55
CA GLU A 180 -16.64 -10.96 -21.29
C GLU A 180 -15.67 -10.65 -20.14
N THR A 181 -15.11 -11.65 -19.45
CA THR A 181 -14.17 -11.45 -18.32
C THR A 181 -12.86 -12.19 -18.52
N PHE A 182 -11.75 -11.50 -18.25
CA PHE A 182 -10.41 -12.04 -18.42
C PHE A 182 -9.56 -11.80 -17.18
N PHE A 183 -8.81 -12.83 -16.80
CA PHE A 183 -7.63 -12.66 -15.98
C PHE A 183 -6.55 -12.01 -16.84
N GLN A 184 -5.90 -10.99 -16.33
CA GLN A 184 -4.80 -10.29 -16.96
C GLN A 184 -3.71 -10.10 -15.92
N GLU A 185 -2.54 -10.68 -16.18
CA GLU A 185 -1.37 -10.39 -15.34
C GLU A 185 -0.88 -8.97 -15.65
N ALA A 186 -0.60 -8.22 -14.59
CA ALA A 186 -0.13 -6.85 -14.63
C ALA A 186 1.02 -6.67 -13.64
N VAL A 187 2.09 -6.02 -14.08
CA VAL A 187 3.30 -5.77 -13.31
C VAL A 187 3.33 -4.31 -12.89
N VAL A 188 3.61 -4.04 -11.62
CA VAL A 188 3.93 -2.70 -11.13
C VAL A 188 5.44 -2.64 -10.94
N SER A 189 6.10 -1.78 -11.70
CA SER A 189 7.56 -1.63 -11.67
C SER A 189 7.96 -0.26 -11.12
N VAL A 190 8.98 -0.26 -10.27
CA VAL A 190 9.64 0.93 -9.73
C VAL A 190 10.74 1.37 -10.68
N TYR A 191 10.76 2.67 -10.98
CA TYR A 191 11.80 3.32 -11.77
C TYR A 191 12.42 4.47 -11.00
N ASP A 192 13.73 4.64 -11.15
CA ASP A 192 14.47 5.82 -10.77
C ASP A 192 14.79 6.64 -12.03
N GLY A 193 13.97 7.64 -12.31
CA GLY A 193 14.03 8.39 -13.57
C GLY A 193 13.76 7.49 -14.79
N ARG A 194 14.83 6.95 -15.40
CA ARG A 194 14.74 6.06 -16.56
C ARG A 194 15.23 4.64 -16.27
N GLU A 195 15.80 4.42 -15.10
CA GLU A 195 16.39 3.13 -14.73
C GLU A 195 15.35 2.28 -14.02
N TRP A 196 15.20 1.04 -14.46
CA TRP A 196 14.32 0.09 -13.79
C TRP A 196 15.00 -0.44 -12.52
N VAL A 197 14.29 -0.35 -11.40
CA VAL A 197 14.78 -0.79 -10.09
C VAL A 197 14.26 -2.18 -9.75
N GLY A 198 13.00 -2.46 -10.03
CA GLY A 198 12.38 -3.73 -9.68
C GLY A 198 10.87 -3.68 -9.72
N ASP A 199 10.27 -4.85 -9.81
CA ASP A 199 8.84 -5.07 -9.73
C ASP A 199 8.41 -5.25 -8.27
N VAL A 200 7.19 -4.82 -7.98
CA VAL A 200 6.64 -4.84 -6.63
C VAL A 200 5.22 -5.41 -6.61
N ASP A 201 4.95 -6.24 -5.61
CA ASP A 201 3.59 -6.64 -5.26
C ASP A 201 3.14 -5.87 -4.01
N ILE A 202 2.65 -4.64 -4.25
CA ILE A 202 2.31 -3.69 -3.19
C ILE A 202 1.25 -4.28 -2.25
N LEU A 203 0.20 -4.90 -2.80
CA LEU A 203 -0.88 -5.45 -1.97
C LEU A 203 -0.36 -6.56 -1.06
N LYS A 204 0.42 -7.49 -1.61
CA LYS A 204 1.02 -8.56 -0.83
C LYS A 204 1.96 -8.03 0.24
N SER A 205 2.81 -7.04 -0.09
CA SER A 205 3.72 -6.42 0.86
C SER A 205 2.97 -5.74 2.01
N LEU A 206 1.88 -5.02 1.73
CA LEU A 206 1.10 -4.33 2.76
C LEU A 206 0.22 -5.28 3.60
N GLU A 207 -0.33 -6.35 3.02
CA GLU A 207 -1.29 -7.23 3.69
C GLU A 207 -0.65 -8.40 4.45
N GLN A 208 0.35 -9.05 3.87
CA GLN A 208 0.97 -10.25 4.48
C GLN A 208 2.01 -9.89 5.53
N SER A 209 2.52 -8.65 5.48
CA SER A 209 3.63 -8.18 6.31
C SER A 209 3.20 -7.08 7.27
N THR A 210 1.95 -7.09 7.72
CA THR A 210 1.45 -6.18 8.77
C THR A 210 2.30 -6.21 10.05
N HIS A 211 2.94 -7.34 10.34
CA HIS A 211 3.87 -7.49 11.47
C HIS A 211 5.28 -6.93 11.19
N LYS A 212 5.60 -6.65 9.93
CA LYS A 212 6.87 -6.03 9.51
C LYS A 212 6.75 -4.53 9.31
N ILE A 213 5.55 -4.02 9.03
CA ILE A 213 5.31 -2.58 8.79
C ILE A 213 4.79 -1.94 10.08
N HIS A 214 5.59 -1.05 10.64
CA HIS A 214 5.25 -0.28 11.84
C HIS A 214 4.98 1.17 11.44
N LYS A 215 3.72 1.60 11.55
CA LYS A 215 3.37 3.00 11.33
C LYS A 215 3.67 3.80 12.59
N LEU A 216 4.61 4.71 12.49
CA LEU A 216 5.01 5.57 13.59
C LEU A 216 4.26 6.89 13.49
N VAL A 217 3.29 7.05 14.40
CA VAL A 217 2.60 8.31 14.61
C VAL A 217 3.30 9.04 15.74
N GLY A 218 4.28 9.87 15.37
CA GLY A 218 5.00 10.69 16.33
C GLY A 218 4.29 12.02 16.53
N GLU A 219 3.68 12.22 17.69
CA GLU A 219 3.42 13.57 18.18
C GLU A 219 4.79 14.21 18.47
N CYS A 220 5.23 15.19 17.65
CA CYS A 220 6.50 15.88 17.91
C CYS A 220 6.36 16.67 19.23
N PRO A 221 7.18 16.39 20.27
CA PRO A 221 7.11 17.10 21.55
C PRO A 221 7.53 18.57 21.46
N HIS A 222 8.01 19.02 20.29
CA HIS A 222 8.49 20.38 20.03
C HIS A 222 7.45 21.28 19.36
N LEU A 223 6.24 20.80 19.04
CA LEU A 223 5.17 21.64 18.51
C LEU A 223 4.29 22.18 19.67
N PRO A 224 4.03 23.50 19.73
CA PRO A 224 3.04 24.06 20.65
C PRO A 224 1.64 23.48 20.37
N GLU A 225 0.82 23.35 21.42
CA GLU A 225 -0.54 22.77 21.39
C GLU A 225 -1.50 23.40 20.35
N ASP A 226 -1.13 24.53 19.74
CA ASP A 226 -2.00 25.36 18.90
C ASP A 226 -1.97 25.02 17.39
N VAL A 227 -1.13 24.08 16.95
CA VAL A 227 -1.01 23.67 15.52
C VAL A 227 -1.55 22.25 15.26
N CYS A 228 -2.03 21.56 16.30
CA CYS A 228 -2.61 20.23 16.18
C CYS A 228 -4.07 20.32 15.72
N LEU A 229 -4.31 20.31 14.40
CA LEU A 229 -5.63 20.03 13.83
C LEU A 229 -5.94 18.53 13.99
N ASP A 230 -6.32 18.11 15.20
CA ASP A 230 -7.37 17.13 15.55
C ASP A 230 -7.15 16.63 17.00
N ALA A 231 -8.01 17.08 17.91
CA ALA A 231 -7.90 16.92 19.35
C ALA A 231 -8.48 15.60 19.87
N SER A 232 -8.10 14.46 19.27
CA SER A 232 -8.73 13.16 19.60
C SER A 232 -7.80 12.05 20.10
N PHE A 233 -6.49 12.27 20.22
CA PHE A 233 -5.58 11.28 20.81
C PHE A 233 -4.90 11.80 22.07
N ARG A 234 -5.13 11.11 23.19
CA ARG A 234 -4.60 11.45 24.52
C ARG A 234 -3.19 10.88 24.69
N ARG A 235 -2.29 11.73 25.17
CA ARG A 235 -0.94 11.46 25.69
C ARG A 235 -0.83 10.16 26.52
N PRO A 236 0.20 9.32 26.30
CA PRO A 236 0.93 8.66 27.37
C PRO A 236 2.01 9.63 27.89
N ALA A 237 2.13 9.74 29.21
CA ALA A 237 3.10 10.63 29.85
C ALA A 237 4.54 10.24 29.50
N PHE A 238 5.29 11.11 28.81
CA PHE A 238 6.74 11.03 28.76
C PHE A 238 7.28 11.34 30.16
N ALA A 239 7.81 10.30 30.82
CA ALA A 239 8.56 10.46 32.04
C ALA A 239 9.87 11.19 31.72
N ASN A 240 10.10 12.29 32.43
CA ASN A 240 11.36 13.05 32.42
C ASN A 240 12.55 12.11 32.67
N SER A 241 13.29 11.74 31.61
CA SER A 241 14.62 11.18 31.75
C SER A 241 15.60 12.32 31.95
N SER A 242 15.88 12.53 33.24
CA SER A 242 16.97 13.29 33.80
C SER A 242 18.26 13.24 32.97
N LYS A 243 18.87 14.43 32.82
CA LYS A 243 20.27 14.66 32.44
C LYS A 243 21.18 13.56 33.01
N LYS A 244 21.63 12.63 32.18
CA LYS A 244 22.77 11.76 32.49
C LYS A 244 24.01 12.34 31.80
N SER A 245 25.06 12.48 32.60
CA SER A 245 26.36 13.03 32.26
C SER A 245 27.03 12.28 31.11
N ALA A 246 27.78 13.03 30.31
CA ALA A 246 28.39 12.65 29.04
C ALA A 246 29.57 11.66 29.10
N GLU A 247 29.77 10.90 30.19
CA GLU A 247 30.99 10.10 30.38
C GLU A 247 30.81 8.59 30.61
N ASP A 248 29.57 8.07 30.77
CA ASP A 248 29.35 6.65 31.13
C ASP A 248 28.45 5.84 30.17
N THR A 249 28.28 6.26 28.91
CA THR A 249 27.50 5.49 27.90
C THR A 249 28.30 5.18 26.64
N LYS A 250 29.42 4.48 26.81
CA LYS A 250 30.13 3.78 25.72
C LYS A 250 29.53 2.37 25.51
N ILE A 251 28.21 2.28 25.52
CA ILE A 251 27.46 1.07 25.17
C ILE A 251 27.11 1.23 23.70
N HIS A 252 27.74 0.40 22.85
CA HIS A 252 27.59 0.30 21.40
C HIS A 252 26.41 1.09 20.83
N ALA A 253 26.66 2.35 20.46
CA ALA A 253 25.76 3.06 19.57
C ALA A 253 25.88 2.37 18.22
N THR A 254 24.98 1.43 17.92
CA THR A 254 24.78 0.90 16.57
C THR A 254 24.67 2.10 15.63
N THR A 255 25.58 2.20 14.67
CA THR A 255 25.60 3.27 13.68
C THR A 255 24.33 3.15 12.85
N LEU A 256 23.66 4.28 12.58
CA LEU A 256 22.51 4.32 11.68
C LEU A 256 23.04 4.85 10.35
N SER A 257 22.80 4.11 9.26
CA SER A 257 23.22 4.53 7.93
C SER A 257 22.07 5.17 7.17
N THR A 258 22.40 6.08 6.27
CA THR A 258 21.47 6.64 5.30
C THR A 258 21.43 5.79 4.05
N VAL A 259 20.26 5.83 3.42
CA VAL A 259 20.02 5.25 2.10
C VAL A 259 19.45 6.34 1.23
N ASP A 260 20.26 6.80 0.28
CA ASP A 260 19.94 7.91 -0.61
C ASP A 260 19.66 7.49 -2.05
N ASN A 261 19.85 6.23 -2.37
CA ASN A 261 19.55 5.73 -3.69
C ASN A 261 19.09 4.27 -3.63
N TRP A 262 18.51 3.80 -4.73
CA TRP A 262 17.98 2.43 -4.80
C TRP A 262 19.06 1.36 -4.66
N HIS A 263 20.30 1.62 -5.10
CA HIS A 263 21.38 0.64 -4.98
C HIS A 263 21.77 0.43 -3.51
N GLU A 264 21.83 1.50 -2.71
CA GLU A 264 22.04 1.42 -1.26
C GLU A 264 20.87 0.74 -0.53
N LEU A 265 19.64 0.91 -1.03
CA LEU A 265 18.48 0.19 -0.48
C LEU A 265 18.53 -1.30 -0.81
N LEU A 266 19.03 -1.65 -2.00
CA LEU A 266 19.13 -3.04 -2.44
C LEU A 266 20.34 -3.76 -1.83
N ASP A 267 21.44 -3.04 -1.62
CA ASP A 267 22.69 -3.53 -1.02
C ASP A 267 22.87 -2.99 0.40
N ARG A 268 22.07 -3.45 1.36
CA ARG A 268 22.06 -2.81 2.68
C ARG A 268 23.27 -3.19 3.55
N PRO A 269 23.77 -2.26 4.36
CA PRO A 269 24.76 -2.56 5.38
C PRO A 269 24.11 -3.34 6.54
N LYS A 270 24.93 -3.95 7.41
CA LYS A 270 24.46 -4.77 8.54
C LYS A 270 24.09 -3.91 9.76
N ASN A 271 23.20 -2.96 9.56
CA ASN A 271 22.69 -2.06 10.58
C ASN A 271 21.38 -1.42 10.10
N ALA A 272 20.62 -0.86 11.05
CA ALA A 272 19.41 -0.14 10.73
C ALA A 272 19.70 1.04 9.78
N VAL A 273 18.84 1.19 8.77
CA VAL A 273 19.00 2.21 7.74
C VAL A 273 17.83 3.19 7.72
N VAL A 274 18.10 4.41 7.30
CA VAL A 274 17.11 5.46 7.11
C VAL A 274 17.06 5.85 5.63
N ALA A 275 15.96 5.51 4.97
CA ALA A 275 15.67 5.93 3.61
C ALA A 275 14.95 7.29 3.62
N ARG A 276 15.53 8.27 2.93
CA ARG A 276 15.10 9.67 2.97
C ARG A 276 14.16 9.98 1.80
N ALA A 277 12.85 9.94 2.03
CA ALA A 277 11.82 10.14 0.99
C ALA A 277 10.78 11.18 1.44
N ASP A 278 11.26 12.27 2.06
CA ASP A 278 10.41 13.27 2.70
C ASP A 278 9.44 13.92 1.71
N ASN A 279 8.18 14.06 2.12
CA ASN A 279 7.08 14.54 1.28
C ASN A 279 6.85 13.73 -0.02
N ASN A 280 7.46 12.56 -0.19
CA ASN A 280 7.34 11.76 -1.41
C ASN A 280 6.62 10.43 -1.13
N TRP A 281 5.29 10.48 -1.04
CA TRP A 281 4.48 9.30 -0.73
C TRP A 281 4.70 8.12 -1.68
N LEU A 282 5.01 8.41 -2.96
CA LEU A 282 5.23 7.39 -3.98
C LEU A 282 6.54 6.64 -3.75
N ALA A 283 7.62 7.36 -3.45
CA ALA A 283 8.89 6.76 -3.03
C ALA A 283 8.73 5.96 -1.75
N ARG A 284 8.02 6.51 -0.75
CA ARG A 284 7.74 5.81 0.51
C ARG A 284 7.00 4.49 0.27
N LEU A 285 5.99 4.49 -0.61
CA LEU A 285 5.27 3.27 -1.00
C LEU A 285 6.18 2.25 -1.68
N ALA A 286 7.01 2.69 -2.63
CA ALA A 286 7.93 1.83 -3.36
C ALA A 286 9.02 1.23 -2.45
N ILE A 287 9.62 2.04 -1.56
CA ILE A 287 10.61 1.60 -0.57
C ILE A 287 10.00 0.58 0.38
N VAL A 288 8.81 0.85 0.93
CA VAL A 288 8.12 -0.08 1.83
C VAL A 288 7.85 -1.41 1.12
N ALA A 289 7.35 -1.37 -0.12
CA ALA A 289 7.03 -2.58 -0.87
C ALA A 289 8.27 -3.43 -1.16
N LEU A 290 9.39 -2.81 -1.55
CA LEU A 290 10.66 -3.49 -1.84
C LEU A 290 11.36 -3.99 -0.58
N ALA A 291 11.48 -3.17 0.47
CA ALA A 291 12.10 -3.58 1.73
C ALA A 291 11.37 -4.77 2.37
N VAL A 292 10.03 -4.75 2.36
CA VAL A 292 9.23 -5.90 2.82
C VAL A 292 9.48 -7.14 1.97
N HIS A 293 9.60 -6.98 0.65
CA HIS A 293 9.91 -8.08 -0.27
C HIS A 293 11.28 -8.70 0.02
N GLN A 294 12.28 -7.89 0.40
CA GLN A 294 13.59 -8.36 0.87
C GLN A 294 13.56 -8.98 2.28
N GLY A 295 12.42 -8.96 2.95
CA GLY A 295 12.22 -9.56 4.25
C GLY A 295 12.39 -8.62 5.43
N CYS A 296 12.69 -7.34 5.19
CA CYS A 296 12.99 -6.33 6.21
C CYS A 296 11.77 -5.95 7.05
N ARG A 297 12.02 -5.46 8.27
CA ARG A 297 11.03 -4.71 9.04
C ARG A 297 11.13 -3.24 8.66
N VAL A 298 10.00 -2.61 8.42
CA VAL A 298 9.90 -1.24 7.92
C VAL A 298 9.13 -0.36 8.90
N PHE A 299 9.71 0.76 9.29
CA PHE A 299 9.11 1.78 10.12
C PHE A 299 8.75 2.98 9.27
N VAL A 300 7.45 3.25 9.13
CA VAL A 300 6.96 4.34 8.28
C VAL A 300 6.57 5.52 9.17
N VAL A 301 7.33 6.61 9.11
CA VAL A 301 7.16 7.77 9.99
C VAL A 301 6.15 8.74 9.40
N SER A 302 5.03 8.98 10.09
CA SER A 302 4.04 9.97 9.67
C SER A 302 4.45 11.40 10.05
N LYS A 303 4.00 12.39 9.26
CA LYS A 303 4.12 13.81 9.60
C LYS A 303 3.17 14.16 10.76
N PRO A 304 3.59 14.97 11.77
CA PRO A 304 4.54 16.06 11.68
C PRO A 304 5.76 15.84 12.59
N SER A 305 6.61 14.88 12.25
CA SER A 305 7.92 14.81 12.91
C SER A 305 8.76 15.99 12.42
N CYS A 306 9.01 16.91 13.34
CA CYS A 306 9.76 18.14 13.10
C CYS A 306 11.25 17.82 12.85
N ASP A 307 11.98 18.71 12.15
CA ASP A 307 13.41 18.55 11.87
C ASP A 307 14.24 18.24 13.12
N VAL A 308 13.82 18.77 14.28
CA VAL A 308 14.46 18.53 15.59
C VAL A 308 14.36 17.07 16.04
N CYS A 309 13.22 16.40 15.79
CA CYS A 309 13.07 14.99 16.13
C CYS A 309 13.96 14.12 15.23
N PHE A 310 14.04 14.44 13.94
CA PHE A 310 14.89 13.73 12.99
C PHE A 310 16.38 13.99 13.22
N SER A 311 16.74 15.21 13.64
CA SER A 311 18.10 15.56 14.03
C SER A 311 18.61 14.82 15.27
N ASN A 312 17.74 14.10 15.98
CA ASN A 312 18.10 13.28 17.12
C ASN A 312 18.16 11.79 16.74
N PRO A 313 19.34 11.20 16.52
CA PRO A 313 19.46 9.78 16.16
C PRO A 313 18.87 8.84 17.22
N TYR A 314 18.79 9.27 18.49
CA TYR A 314 18.19 8.46 19.54
C TYR A 314 16.68 8.27 19.34
N PHE A 315 15.99 9.25 18.74
CA PHE A 315 14.57 9.15 18.45
C PHE A 315 14.27 8.00 17.47
N ILE A 316 15.09 7.86 16.44
CA ILE A 316 14.96 6.76 15.47
C ILE A 316 15.39 5.42 16.08
N LYS A 317 16.45 5.43 16.90
CA LYS A 317 16.97 4.23 17.58
C LYS A 317 15.99 3.60 18.55
N GLU A 318 15.13 4.38 19.18
CA GLU A 318 14.09 3.84 20.06
C GLU A 318 13.13 2.88 19.33
N TRP A 319 13.07 2.95 18.00
CA TRP A 319 12.21 2.08 17.19
C TRP A 319 12.96 0.93 16.54
N THR A 320 14.25 1.12 16.23
CA THR A 320 15.05 0.12 15.54
C THR A 320 15.78 -0.78 16.52
N GLU A 321 15.40 -2.04 16.60
CA GLU A 321 16.03 -3.05 17.46
C GLU A 321 16.89 -4.04 16.66
N GLY A 322 16.71 -4.12 15.33
CA GLY A 322 17.33 -5.10 14.44
C GLY A 322 18.26 -4.50 13.40
N GLU A 323 19.25 -5.29 12.97
CA GLU A 323 20.20 -4.92 11.90
C GLU A 323 19.54 -4.81 10.53
N ASP A 324 18.33 -5.34 10.36
CA ASP A 324 17.58 -5.35 9.09
C ASP A 324 16.45 -4.30 9.04
N ASP A 325 16.38 -3.40 10.02
CA ASP A 325 15.31 -2.42 10.12
C ASP A 325 15.50 -1.27 9.13
N VAL A 326 14.44 -0.94 8.39
CA VAL A 326 14.39 0.18 7.44
C VAL A 326 13.43 1.23 7.96
N VAL A 327 13.91 2.44 8.18
CA VAL A 327 13.09 3.58 8.56
C VAL A 327 12.86 4.45 7.33
N VAL A 328 11.60 4.77 7.05
CA VAL A 328 11.20 5.57 5.89
C VAL A 328 10.36 6.75 6.38
N TYR A 329 10.73 7.95 5.98
CA TYR A 329 9.96 9.16 6.21
C TYR A 329 9.79 9.94 4.92
#